data_AF-K7GEF1-F1
#
_entry.id   AF-K7GEF1-F1
#
_cell.length_a   1.000
_cell.length_b   1.000
_cell.length_c   1.000
_cell.angle_alpha   90.00
_cell.angle_beta   90.00
_cell.angle_gamma   90.00
#
_symmetry.space_group_name_H-M   'P 1'
#
loop_
_entity.id
_entity.type
_entity.pdbx_description
1 polymer ?
#
loop_
_entity_poly.entity_id
_entity_poly.type
_entity_poly.pdbx_seq_one_letter_code
_entity_poly.pdbx_strand_id
1 'polypeptide(L)'
;MTACDNRLCASIHFSSSTWVTISDGTGRLYLIKTGKRGDAASEKWEVQIMFNEELGSPFVIAHSVSFIKSDVHSVAGLLLRVEKDELDAKGSGFYVSLEWVTMTEVDKEGADNKIYEIFKRRVLQGKSVPHYAAIEPGGDALMIVSYKPFRFMKDEENQLEENEDGKIADEKKGIDPVYYWQQTEDDLTVTIHLPQDITKDDIQIQFPPEGIIVALKNQSPLLEGKLYSSIDHESCTWIIRDNRYSLEISIIKKDEGPMWPELIVDDSRGEFIMGSSQCSAVAERLMHLTSEEMVQNPHPEKENPPCNAQELEECDIFLEDSTSLCRFDGNTLKITHVV
;
A
#
# COMPACT_ATOMS: atom_id res chain seq x y z
N MET A 1 7.48 36.85 2.31
CA MET A 1 8.00 35.85 1.35
C MET A 1 8.30 34.63 2.19
N THR A 2 7.49 33.58 2.19
CA THR A 2 7.48 32.54 1.15
C THR A 2 6.08 31.94 0.98
N ALA A 3 5.38 32.30 -0.09
CA ALA A 3 4.15 31.61 -0.52
C ALA A 3 4.44 30.54 -1.59
N CYS A 4 5.73 30.29 -1.87
CA CYS A 4 6.22 29.42 -2.94
C CYS A 4 6.65 28.03 -2.47
N ASP A 5 6.80 27.75 -1.17
CA ASP A 5 7.41 26.48 -0.74
C ASP A 5 6.53 25.25 -0.96
N ASN A 6 5.22 25.44 -1.15
CA ASN A 6 4.25 24.34 -1.36
C ASN A 6 3.44 24.49 -2.67
N ARG A 7 4.05 24.97 -3.77
CA ARG A 7 3.35 25.04 -5.07
C ARG A 7 4.04 24.13 -6.09
N LEU A 8 3.24 23.37 -6.83
CA LEU A 8 3.69 22.61 -7.99
C LEU A 8 3.49 23.42 -9.27
N CYS A 9 4.06 22.96 -10.38
CA CYS A 9 3.74 23.51 -11.69
C CYS A 9 2.28 23.19 -12.05
N ALA A 10 1.63 24.13 -12.73
CA ALA A 10 0.34 23.85 -13.35
C ALA A 10 0.48 22.68 -14.33
N SER A 11 -0.53 21.81 -14.37
CA SER A 11 -0.56 20.64 -15.25
C SER A 11 -1.86 20.59 -16.03
N ILE A 12 -1.80 20.07 -17.24
CA ILE A 12 -2.92 20.02 -18.19
C ILE A 12 -2.96 18.66 -18.85
N HIS A 13 -4.15 18.07 -18.94
CA HIS A 13 -4.36 16.82 -19.66
C HIS A 13 -5.66 16.87 -20.48
N PHE A 14 -5.56 16.51 -21.76
CA PHE A 14 -6.67 16.53 -22.70
C PHE A 14 -7.49 15.25 -22.60
N SER A 15 -8.58 15.28 -21.84
CA SER A 15 -9.39 14.08 -21.55
C SER A 15 -10.15 13.51 -22.76
N SER A 16 -10.44 14.33 -23.76
CA SER A 16 -10.98 13.96 -25.09
C SER A 16 -10.90 15.16 -26.01
N SER A 17 -11.26 15.06 -27.30
CA SER A 17 -11.19 16.18 -28.27
C SER A 17 -11.95 17.45 -27.87
N THR A 18 -12.86 17.39 -26.90
CA THR A 18 -13.70 18.50 -26.44
C THR A 18 -13.50 18.90 -24.98
N TRP A 19 -12.71 18.13 -24.21
CA TRP A 19 -12.55 18.31 -22.77
C TRP A 19 -11.08 18.40 -22.37
N VAL A 20 -10.81 19.12 -21.28
CA VAL A 20 -9.49 19.24 -20.70
C VAL A 20 -9.60 19.38 -19.17
N THR A 21 -8.70 18.70 -18.46
CA THR A 21 -8.51 18.83 -17.02
C THR A 21 -7.25 19.64 -16.76
N ILE A 22 -7.33 20.63 -15.87
CA ILE A 22 -6.21 21.51 -15.51
C ILE A 22 -6.05 21.52 -14.00
N SER A 23 -4.80 21.48 -13.53
CA SER A 23 -4.44 21.83 -12.15
C SER A 23 -3.64 23.13 -12.16
N ASP A 24 -3.92 24.02 -11.23
CA ASP A 24 -3.13 25.23 -11.02
C ASP A 24 -1.85 25.01 -10.18
N GLY A 25 -1.61 23.77 -9.76
CA GLY A 25 -0.44 23.42 -8.95
C GLY A 25 -0.55 23.86 -7.48
N THR A 26 -1.68 24.41 -7.06
CA THR A 26 -1.96 24.75 -5.65
C THR A 26 -2.90 23.76 -4.95
N GLY A 27 -3.41 22.77 -5.69
CA GLY A 27 -4.38 21.80 -5.19
C GLY A 27 -5.80 22.00 -5.74
N ARG A 28 -5.97 22.85 -6.76
CA ARG A 28 -7.26 23.05 -7.42
C ARG A 28 -7.35 22.29 -8.74
N LEU A 29 -8.50 21.67 -8.98
CA LEU A 29 -8.81 20.95 -10.21
C LEU A 29 -9.89 21.71 -10.99
N TYR A 30 -9.63 21.95 -12.27
CA TYR A 30 -10.57 22.55 -13.21
C TYR A 30 -10.95 21.54 -14.29
N LEU A 31 -12.24 21.40 -14.56
CA LEU A 31 -12.74 20.76 -15.78
C LEU A 31 -13.24 21.82 -16.72
N ILE A 32 -12.70 21.80 -17.94
CA ILE A 32 -13.02 22.79 -18.95
C ILE A 32 -13.50 22.06 -20.20
N LYS A 33 -14.66 22.49 -20.70
CA LYS A 33 -15.13 22.17 -22.04
C LYS A 33 -14.52 23.20 -22.99
N THR A 34 -13.87 22.73 -24.06
CA THR A 34 -13.10 23.57 -24.99
C THR A 34 -13.75 23.73 -26.36
N GLY A 35 -14.85 23.00 -26.64
CA GLY A 35 -15.30 22.74 -28.01
C GLY A 35 -14.38 21.75 -28.75
N LYS A 36 -14.78 21.33 -29.95
CA LYS A 36 -14.07 20.29 -30.72
C LYS A 36 -12.76 20.84 -31.28
N ARG A 37 -11.64 20.41 -30.73
CA ARG A 37 -10.32 20.87 -31.15
C ARG A 37 -9.95 20.23 -32.50
N GLY A 38 -9.53 21.06 -33.46
CA GLY A 38 -9.01 20.62 -34.75
C GLY A 38 -9.97 20.77 -35.94
N ASP A 39 -11.24 21.12 -35.73
CA ASP A 39 -12.13 21.54 -36.82
C ASP A 39 -11.89 23.04 -37.10
N ALA A 40 -11.08 23.31 -38.13
CA ALA A 40 -10.71 24.64 -38.64
C ALA A 40 -9.98 25.59 -37.66
N ALA A 41 -8.87 26.18 -38.12
CA ALA A 41 -8.01 27.11 -37.37
C ALA A 41 -8.68 28.45 -36.95
N SER A 42 -10.00 28.61 -37.14
CA SER A 42 -10.74 29.85 -36.98
C SER A 42 -11.88 29.76 -35.95
N GLU A 43 -12.13 28.60 -35.33
CA GLU A 43 -13.15 28.50 -34.28
C GLU A 43 -12.59 29.04 -32.96
N LYS A 44 -13.25 30.07 -32.43
CA LYS A 44 -12.96 30.64 -31.11
C LYS A 44 -13.19 29.52 -30.09
N TRP A 45 -12.17 29.19 -29.30
CA TRP A 45 -12.30 28.18 -28.25
C TRP A 45 -13.39 28.64 -27.27
N GLU A 46 -14.49 27.88 -27.21
CA GLU A 46 -15.52 28.08 -26.21
C GLU A 46 -15.03 27.43 -24.92
N VAL A 47 -14.33 28.22 -24.11
CA VAL A 47 -13.79 27.80 -22.81
C VAL A 47 -14.89 27.96 -21.76
N GLN A 48 -15.55 26.86 -21.43
CA GLN A 48 -16.55 26.82 -20.36
C GLN A 48 -15.99 26.03 -19.18
N ILE A 49 -15.88 26.67 -18.01
CA ILE A 49 -15.51 25.99 -16.76
C ILE A 49 -16.74 25.25 -16.26
N MET A 50 -16.65 23.93 -16.22
CA MET A 50 -17.74 23.03 -15.87
C MET A 50 -17.62 22.51 -14.43
N PHE A 51 -16.40 22.50 -13.90
CA PHE A 51 -16.06 22.15 -12.52
C PHE A 51 -14.82 22.93 -12.08
N ASN A 52 -14.79 23.34 -10.82
CA ASN A 52 -13.65 23.98 -10.19
C ASN A 52 -13.75 23.78 -8.67
N GLU A 53 -12.93 22.88 -8.12
CA GLU A 53 -12.86 22.64 -6.68
C GLU A 53 -11.41 22.49 -6.21
N GLU A 54 -11.21 22.79 -4.93
CA GLU A 54 -9.94 22.63 -4.22
C GLU A 54 -9.93 21.28 -3.51
N LEU A 55 -8.99 20.40 -3.91
CA LEU A 55 -8.90 19.02 -3.46
C LEU A 55 -7.78 18.85 -2.42
N GLY A 56 -7.48 19.90 -1.64
CA GLY A 56 -6.48 19.88 -0.59
C GLY A 56 -5.07 20.16 -1.10
N SER A 57 -4.13 19.23 -0.86
CA SER A 57 -2.70 19.47 -1.14
C SER A 57 -2.42 19.70 -2.65
N PRO A 58 -1.25 20.23 -3.03
CA PRO A 58 -0.84 20.31 -4.43
C PRO A 58 -0.74 18.93 -5.10
N PHE A 59 -1.15 18.85 -6.38
CA PHE A 59 -1.00 17.64 -7.20
C PHE A 59 -0.65 17.97 -8.65
N VAL A 60 -0.19 16.97 -9.39
CA VAL A 60 -0.03 17.00 -10.85
C VAL A 60 -1.02 16.02 -11.48
N ILE A 61 -1.63 16.40 -12.60
CA ILE A 61 -2.50 15.48 -13.35
C ILE A 61 -1.61 14.50 -14.12
N ALA A 62 -1.64 13.23 -13.71
CA ALA A 62 -0.92 12.15 -14.39
C ALA A 62 -1.65 11.68 -15.65
N HIS A 63 -2.98 11.59 -15.58
CA HIS A 63 -3.82 11.17 -16.70
C HIS A 63 -5.25 11.65 -16.52
N SER A 64 -6.00 11.84 -17.60
CA SER A 64 -7.45 12.03 -17.54
C SER A 64 -8.14 11.50 -18.79
N VAL A 65 -9.38 11.05 -18.63
CA VAL A 65 -10.17 10.48 -19.71
C VAL A 65 -11.64 10.84 -19.58
N SER A 66 -12.27 11.14 -20.72
CA SER A 66 -13.69 11.43 -20.80
C SER A 66 -14.42 10.26 -21.47
N PHE A 67 -15.53 9.84 -20.88
CA PHE A 67 -16.33 8.70 -21.32
C PHE A 67 -17.81 8.92 -21.00
N ILE A 68 -18.67 8.07 -21.56
CA ILE A 68 -20.10 8.06 -21.28
C ILE A 68 -20.41 6.74 -20.59
N LYS A 69 -21.07 6.79 -19.43
CA LYS A 69 -21.45 5.61 -18.65
C LYS A 69 -22.91 5.75 -18.24
N SER A 70 -23.73 4.76 -18.57
CA SER A 70 -25.18 4.77 -18.31
C SER A 70 -25.87 6.06 -18.81
N ASP A 71 -25.55 6.48 -20.05
CA ASP A 71 -26.02 7.72 -20.69
C ASP A 71 -25.64 9.04 -19.99
N VAL A 72 -24.80 8.99 -18.95
CA VAL A 72 -24.27 10.17 -18.26
C VAL A 72 -22.83 10.41 -18.70
N HIS A 73 -22.53 11.65 -19.10
CA HIS A 73 -21.17 12.04 -19.43
C HIS A 73 -20.32 12.15 -18.16
N SER A 74 -19.16 11.52 -18.19
CA SER A 74 -18.22 11.43 -17.08
C SER A 74 -16.80 11.79 -17.52
N VAL A 75 -16.04 12.37 -16.58
CA VAL A 75 -14.61 12.62 -16.77
C VAL A 75 -13.88 12.11 -15.54
N ALA A 76 -12.90 11.24 -15.74
CA ALA A 76 -12.03 10.78 -14.67
C ALA A 76 -10.65 11.41 -14.78
N GLY A 77 -10.09 11.81 -13.64
CA GLY A 77 -8.75 12.35 -13.49
C GLY A 77 -7.94 11.51 -12.51
N LEU A 78 -6.66 11.32 -12.83
CA LEU A 78 -5.67 10.70 -11.97
C LEU A 78 -4.71 11.79 -11.49
N LEU A 79 -4.78 12.09 -10.19
CA LEU A 79 -4.01 13.14 -9.55
C LEU A 79 -2.86 12.50 -8.77
N LEU A 80 -1.64 12.91 -9.06
CA LEU A 80 -0.43 12.41 -8.42
C LEU A 80 0.06 13.42 -7.39
N ARG A 81 0.28 12.94 -6.17
CA ARG A 81 0.90 13.69 -5.08
C ARG A 81 2.11 12.92 -4.56
N VAL A 82 3.12 13.66 -4.15
CA VAL A 82 4.28 13.12 -3.42
C VAL A 82 4.26 13.77 -2.06
N GLU A 83 4.11 12.96 -1.03
CA GLU A 83 3.89 13.41 0.33
C GLU A 83 5.00 12.88 1.22
N LYS A 84 5.42 13.70 2.20
CA LYS A 84 6.47 13.32 3.13
C LYS A 84 5.90 12.35 4.17
N ASP A 85 6.58 11.23 4.38
CA ASP A 85 6.31 10.28 5.45
C ASP A 85 7.31 10.54 6.59
N GLU A 86 6.86 11.20 7.66
CA GLU A 86 7.74 11.49 8.80
C GLU A 86 8.02 10.26 9.67
N LEU A 87 7.24 9.17 9.50
CA LEU A 87 7.39 7.93 10.25
C LEU A 87 8.31 6.92 9.54
N ASP A 88 8.55 7.08 8.23
CA ASP A 88 9.46 6.23 7.47
C ASP A 88 10.93 6.66 7.60
N ALA A 89 11.54 6.31 8.73
CA ALA A 89 12.96 6.57 8.99
C ALA A 89 13.91 5.63 8.20
N LYS A 90 13.40 4.59 7.53
CA LYS A 90 14.21 3.57 6.85
C LYS A 90 14.11 3.62 5.32
N GLY A 91 13.08 4.28 4.77
CA GLY A 91 12.87 4.48 3.34
C GLY A 91 13.33 5.85 2.84
N SER A 92 12.71 6.31 1.76
CA SER A 92 12.97 7.64 1.19
C SER A 92 12.40 8.78 2.04
N GLY A 93 11.56 8.48 3.04
CA GLY A 93 10.80 9.48 3.78
C GLY A 93 9.67 10.12 2.97
N PHE A 94 9.27 9.49 1.85
CA PHE A 94 8.17 9.95 1.00
C PHE A 94 7.31 8.78 0.54
N TYR A 95 6.01 9.02 0.43
CA TYR A 95 5.08 8.14 -0.27
C TYR A 95 4.40 8.89 -1.42
N VAL A 96 3.87 8.13 -2.36
CA VAL A 96 3.14 8.63 -3.51
C VAL A 96 1.69 8.26 -3.35
N SER A 97 0.79 9.23 -3.48
CA SER A 97 -0.64 9.00 -3.55
C SER A 97 -1.15 9.33 -4.95
N LEU A 98 -1.90 8.37 -5.51
CA LEU A 98 -2.62 8.47 -6.78
C LEU A 98 -4.10 8.56 -6.46
N GLU A 99 -4.64 9.76 -6.53
CA GLU A 99 -6.05 10.02 -6.30
C GLU A 99 -6.80 9.94 -7.63
N TRP A 100 -7.67 8.95 -7.74
CA TRP A 100 -8.54 8.72 -8.88
C TRP A 100 -9.92 9.32 -8.62
N VAL A 101 -10.15 10.49 -9.20
CA VAL A 101 -11.43 11.21 -9.13
C VAL A 101 -12.27 10.95 -10.37
N THR A 102 -13.57 10.74 -10.19
CA THR A 102 -14.55 10.64 -11.28
C THR A 102 -15.61 11.70 -11.07
N MET A 103 -15.73 12.61 -12.03
CA MET A 103 -16.75 13.64 -12.05
C MET A 103 -17.83 13.29 -13.07
N THR A 104 -19.08 13.52 -12.69
CA THR A 104 -20.24 13.23 -13.53
C THR A 104 -21.09 14.48 -13.71
N GLU A 105 -21.78 14.54 -14.83
CA GLU A 105 -22.76 15.58 -15.10
C GLU A 105 -23.92 15.50 -14.09
N VAL A 106 -24.30 16.65 -13.52
CA VAL A 106 -25.45 16.80 -12.62
C VAL A 106 -26.41 17.83 -13.20
N ASP A 107 -27.68 17.45 -13.35
CA ASP A 107 -28.74 18.36 -13.74
C ASP A 107 -29.19 19.15 -12.50
N LYS A 108 -28.89 20.46 -12.46
CA LYS A 108 -29.47 21.36 -11.46
C LYS A 108 -30.78 21.94 -12.01
N GLU A 109 -31.89 21.63 -11.34
CA GLU A 109 -33.18 22.24 -11.63
C GLU A 109 -33.06 23.79 -11.59
N GLY A 110 -33.25 24.43 -12.75
CA GLY A 110 -33.24 25.88 -12.89
C GLY A 110 -31.97 26.53 -13.45
N ALA A 111 -30.93 25.75 -13.80
CA ALA A 111 -29.75 26.26 -14.51
C ALA A 111 -29.71 25.74 -15.96
N ASP A 112 -29.56 26.65 -16.93
CA ASP A 112 -29.43 26.32 -18.36
C ASP A 112 -28.07 25.66 -18.69
N ASN A 113 -27.15 25.63 -17.72
CA ASN A 113 -25.82 25.07 -17.83
C ASN A 113 -25.66 23.82 -16.99
N LYS A 114 -25.27 22.73 -17.65
CA LYS A 114 -24.77 21.49 -17.04
C LYS A 114 -23.60 21.80 -16.13
N ILE A 115 -23.59 21.23 -14.94
CA ILE A 115 -22.45 21.31 -14.01
C ILE A 115 -21.91 19.91 -13.76
N TYR A 116 -20.66 19.82 -13.32
CA TYR A 116 -20.05 18.55 -12.94
C TYR A 116 -19.75 18.57 -11.46
N GLU A 117 -19.93 17.43 -10.80
CA GLU A 117 -19.58 17.23 -9.39
C GLU A 117 -18.81 15.92 -9.27
N ILE A 118 -17.95 15.80 -8.24
CA ILE A 118 -17.22 14.56 -7.98
C ILE A 118 -18.20 13.53 -7.44
N PHE A 119 -18.41 12.44 -8.19
CA PHE A 119 -19.25 11.33 -7.79
C PHE A 119 -18.47 10.23 -7.08
N LYS A 120 -17.18 10.06 -7.42
CA LYS A 120 -16.36 8.99 -6.84
C LYS A 120 -14.90 9.40 -6.70
N ARG A 121 -14.32 9.07 -5.55
CA ARG A 121 -12.89 9.23 -5.24
C ARG A 121 -12.35 7.88 -4.79
N ARG A 122 -11.11 7.61 -5.15
CA ARG A 122 -10.35 6.45 -4.70
C ARG A 122 -8.90 6.87 -4.58
N VAL A 123 -8.18 6.38 -3.59
CA VAL A 123 -6.77 6.70 -3.42
C VAL A 123 -5.95 5.43 -3.47
N LEU A 124 -4.89 5.42 -4.28
CA LEU A 124 -3.87 4.39 -4.23
C LEU A 124 -2.59 4.97 -3.63
N GLN A 125 -1.96 4.24 -2.73
CA GLN A 125 -0.67 4.62 -2.15
C GLN A 125 0.43 3.65 -2.58
N GLY A 126 1.61 4.20 -2.85
CA GLY A 126 2.82 3.47 -3.20
C GLY A 126 4.06 4.15 -2.65
N LYS A 127 5.16 3.39 -2.55
CA LYS A 127 6.46 3.89 -2.05
C LYS A 127 7.40 4.40 -3.15
N SER A 128 6.93 4.42 -4.40
CA SER A 128 7.70 4.89 -5.56
C SER A 128 6.78 5.62 -6.53
N VAL A 129 7.30 6.64 -7.22
CA VAL A 129 6.58 7.29 -8.32
C VAL A 129 6.35 6.28 -9.45
N PRO A 130 5.14 6.18 -10.02
CA PRO A 130 4.90 5.26 -11.12
C PRO A 130 5.63 5.74 -12.38
N HIS A 131 6.18 4.80 -13.14
CA HIS A 131 6.70 5.08 -14.48
C HIS A 131 5.59 5.41 -15.46
N TYR A 132 4.45 4.75 -15.29
CA TYR A 132 3.26 4.96 -16.10
C TYR A 132 2.04 4.76 -15.23
N ALA A 133 1.05 5.63 -15.38
CA ALA A 133 -0.26 5.44 -14.77
C ALA A 133 -1.34 6.02 -15.66
N ALA A 134 -2.33 5.22 -16.04
CA ALA A 134 -3.40 5.65 -16.93
C ALA A 134 -4.72 4.96 -16.61
N ILE A 135 -5.79 5.73 -16.67
CA ILE A 135 -7.17 5.26 -16.53
C ILE A 135 -7.59 4.67 -17.87
N GLU A 136 -8.20 3.48 -17.84
CA GLU A 136 -8.74 2.86 -19.05
C GLU A 136 -9.79 3.75 -19.73
N PRO A 137 -9.96 3.64 -21.07
CA PRO A 137 -10.91 4.45 -21.83
C PRO A 137 -12.34 4.45 -21.27
N GLY A 138 -12.79 3.35 -20.66
CA GLY A 138 -14.12 3.22 -20.06
C GLY A 138 -14.25 3.79 -18.65
N GLY A 139 -13.15 4.23 -18.03
CA GLY A 139 -13.15 4.73 -16.65
C GLY A 139 -13.34 3.65 -15.58
N ASP A 140 -13.20 2.38 -15.94
CA ASP A 140 -13.49 1.24 -15.05
C ASP A 140 -12.26 0.66 -14.36
N ALA A 141 -11.07 0.88 -14.91
CA ALA A 141 -9.82 0.41 -14.30
C ALA A 141 -8.66 1.39 -14.50
N LEU A 142 -7.62 1.18 -13.70
CA LEU A 142 -6.39 1.96 -13.68
C LEU A 142 -5.21 1.02 -13.92
N MET A 143 -4.37 1.34 -14.91
CA MET A 143 -3.12 0.63 -15.16
C MET A 143 -1.97 1.41 -14.53
N ILE A 144 -1.09 0.72 -13.80
CA ILE A 144 0.10 1.32 -13.19
C ILE A 144 1.31 0.45 -13.51
N VAL A 145 2.39 1.08 -13.98
CA VAL A 145 3.72 0.48 -14.07
C VAL A 145 4.61 1.13 -13.03
N SER A 146 5.13 0.34 -12.09
CA SER A 146 6.01 0.85 -11.04
C SER A 146 6.96 -0.22 -10.51
N TYR A 147 8.06 0.23 -9.91
CA TYR A 147 8.99 -0.65 -9.18
C TYR A 147 8.35 -1.20 -7.90
N LYS A 148 7.74 -0.32 -7.08
CA LYS A 148 7.06 -0.73 -5.85
C LYS A 148 5.55 -0.81 -6.08
N PRO A 149 4.86 -1.78 -5.46
CA PRO A 149 3.43 -1.95 -5.65
C PRO A 149 2.64 -0.78 -5.10
N PHE A 150 1.48 -0.53 -5.72
CA PHE A 150 0.44 0.37 -5.22
C PHE A 150 -0.68 -0.42 -4.56
N ARG A 151 -1.34 0.17 -3.57
CA ARG A 151 -2.49 -0.42 -2.89
C ARG A 151 -3.60 0.61 -2.74
N PHE A 152 -4.85 0.20 -2.91
CA PHE A 152 -5.98 1.06 -2.57
C PHE A 152 -6.01 1.31 -1.06
N MET A 153 -6.24 2.55 -0.70
CA MET A 153 -6.69 2.92 0.63
C MET A 153 -8.18 2.62 0.69
N LYS A 154 -8.60 1.77 1.62
CA LYS A 154 -10.02 1.57 1.87
C LYS A 154 -10.55 2.85 2.53
N ASP A 155 -11.46 3.54 1.85
CA ASP A 155 -12.22 4.62 2.48
C ASP A 155 -13.05 4.04 3.63
N GLU A 156 -13.03 4.69 4.79
CA GLU A 156 -13.82 4.31 5.97
C GLU A 156 -15.35 4.35 5.71
N GLU A 157 -15.79 4.87 4.55
CA GLU A 157 -17.20 5.09 4.22
C GLU A 157 -17.92 3.90 3.56
N ASN A 158 -17.25 2.78 3.23
CA ASN A 158 -17.89 1.60 2.61
C ASN A 158 -17.72 0.29 3.43
N GLN A 159 -17.95 0.34 4.75
CA GLN A 159 -18.03 -0.85 5.62
C GLN A 159 -19.46 -1.39 5.82
N LEU A 160 -20.34 -1.22 4.83
CA LEU A 160 -21.65 -1.87 4.87
C LEU A 160 -21.84 -2.69 3.61
N GLU A 161 -22.05 -3.98 3.86
CA GLU A 161 -22.43 -5.03 2.91
C GLU A 161 -21.27 -5.73 2.18
N GLU A 162 -20.74 -6.77 2.83
CA GLU A 162 -20.73 -8.10 2.22
C GLU A 162 -20.53 -9.17 3.31
N ASN A 163 -21.66 -9.72 3.77
CA ASN A 163 -21.69 -10.96 4.54
C ASN A 163 -21.52 -12.13 3.56
N GLU A 164 -20.48 -12.93 3.83
CA GLU A 164 -20.41 -14.40 3.78
C GLU A 164 -21.30 -15.16 2.78
N ASP A 165 -20.71 -15.84 1.80
CA ASP A 165 -20.67 -17.32 1.81
C ASP A 165 -19.66 -17.94 0.82
N GLY A 166 -19.10 -19.10 1.19
CA GLY A 166 -17.97 -19.81 0.54
C GLY A 166 -18.26 -20.45 -0.83
N LYS A 167 -17.33 -21.10 -1.55
CA LYS A 167 -16.17 -21.92 -1.14
C LYS A 167 -15.27 -22.26 -2.37
N ILE A 168 -13.95 -22.37 -2.10
CA ILE A 168 -12.91 -23.23 -2.73
C ILE A 168 -12.43 -22.91 -4.16
N ALA A 169 -11.28 -22.24 -4.26
CA ALA A 169 -9.99 -22.86 -4.60
C ALA A 169 -8.84 -21.82 -4.41
N ASP A 170 -7.70 -22.32 -3.92
CA ASP A 170 -6.39 -21.68 -3.65
C ASP A 170 -6.19 -20.20 -4.02
N GLU A 171 -5.84 -19.39 -3.02
CA GLU A 171 -4.56 -18.66 -2.95
C GLU A 171 -4.50 -17.80 -1.67
N LYS A 172 -3.60 -18.17 -0.76
CA LYS A 172 -3.23 -17.38 0.41
C LYS A 172 -2.58 -16.07 -0.05
N LYS A 173 -3.28 -14.94 0.11
CA LYS A 173 -2.74 -13.62 0.58
C LYS A 173 -3.83 -12.55 0.54
N GLY A 174 -4.24 -12.06 1.72
CA GLY A 174 -5.14 -10.90 1.83
C GLY A 174 -5.93 -10.76 3.13
N ILE A 175 -5.70 -11.64 4.12
CA ILE A 175 -6.23 -11.46 5.47
C ILE A 175 -5.04 -10.97 6.31
N ASP A 176 -5.15 -9.77 6.89
CA ASP A 176 -4.15 -9.30 7.85
C ASP A 176 -4.04 -10.34 8.99
N PRO A 177 -2.82 -10.73 9.40
CA PRO A 177 -2.66 -11.75 10.43
C PRO A 177 -3.32 -11.31 11.73
N VAL A 178 -4.11 -12.20 12.34
CA VAL A 178 -4.81 -11.94 13.61
C VAL A 178 -3.79 -11.82 14.75
N TYR A 179 -2.68 -12.54 14.65
CA TYR A 179 -1.60 -12.49 15.60
C TYR A 179 -0.24 -12.64 14.90
N TYR A 180 0.78 -12.05 15.50
CA TYR A 180 2.16 -12.21 15.09
C TYR A 180 2.89 -13.07 16.10
N TRP A 181 3.82 -13.90 15.66
CA TRP A 181 4.59 -14.69 16.59
C TRP A 181 6.05 -14.80 16.17
N GLN A 182 6.91 -14.93 17.17
CA GLN A 182 8.36 -15.01 17.04
C GLN A 182 8.84 -16.14 17.92
N GLN A 183 10.01 -16.67 17.61
CA GLN A 183 10.60 -17.74 18.39
C GLN A 183 12.11 -17.58 18.51
N THR A 184 12.62 -18.05 19.65
CA THR A 184 14.03 -18.34 19.87
C THR A 184 14.20 -19.85 20.04
N GLU A 185 15.40 -20.29 20.42
CA GLU A 185 15.63 -21.69 20.78
C GLU A 185 14.76 -22.12 21.97
N ASP A 186 14.55 -21.23 22.95
CA ASP A 186 13.96 -21.56 24.25
C ASP A 186 12.52 -21.04 24.43
N ASP A 187 12.14 -19.96 23.74
CA ASP A 187 10.88 -19.26 23.96
C ASP A 187 10.15 -18.86 22.67
N LEU A 188 8.86 -18.58 22.83
CA LEU A 188 7.96 -18.06 21.79
C LEU A 188 7.32 -16.79 22.33
N THR A 189 7.29 -15.74 21.50
CA THR A 189 6.58 -14.50 21.80
C THR A 189 5.44 -14.31 20.82
N VAL A 190 4.21 -14.22 21.32
CA VAL A 190 2.99 -14.02 20.52
C VAL A 190 2.43 -12.64 20.81
N THR A 191 2.19 -11.86 19.77
CA THR A 191 1.68 -10.49 19.85
C THR A 191 0.32 -10.41 19.16
N ILE A 192 -0.70 -10.00 19.90
CA ILE A 192 -2.08 -9.86 19.44
C ILE A 192 -2.54 -8.42 19.61
N HIS A 193 -3.19 -7.85 18.61
CA HIS A 193 -3.80 -6.53 18.71
C HIS A 193 -5.17 -6.63 19.38
N LEU A 194 -5.40 -5.82 20.41
CA LEU A 194 -6.68 -5.76 21.13
C LEU A 194 -7.55 -4.59 20.60
N PRO A 195 -8.89 -4.73 20.64
CA PRO A 195 -9.79 -3.61 20.43
C PRO A 195 -9.57 -2.48 21.45
N GLN A 196 -9.92 -1.23 21.10
CA GLN A 196 -9.84 -0.08 22.03
C GLN A 196 -10.68 -0.35 23.30
N ASP A 197 -10.20 0.14 24.44
CA ASP A 197 -10.84 0.07 25.77
C ASP A 197 -10.82 -1.27 26.55
N ILE A 198 -9.99 -2.24 26.16
CA ILE A 198 -9.80 -3.49 26.93
C ILE A 198 -8.86 -3.28 28.13
N THR A 199 -9.31 -3.64 29.34
CA THR A 199 -8.49 -3.62 30.56
C THR A 199 -7.97 -5.01 30.90
N LYS A 200 -6.97 -5.09 31.81
CA LYS A 200 -6.37 -6.37 32.24
C LYS A 200 -7.40 -7.36 32.79
N ASP A 201 -8.47 -6.87 33.41
CA ASP A 201 -9.52 -7.68 34.02
C ASP A 201 -10.49 -8.30 33.00
N ASP A 202 -10.43 -7.85 31.75
CA ASP A 202 -11.27 -8.33 30.65
C ASP A 202 -10.61 -9.45 29.82
N ILE A 203 -9.33 -9.72 30.08
CA ILE A 203 -8.54 -10.72 29.36
C ILE A 203 -8.42 -11.99 30.20
N GLN A 204 -8.81 -13.12 29.62
CA GLN A 204 -8.62 -14.44 30.20
C GLN A 204 -7.67 -15.26 29.32
N ILE A 205 -6.51 -15.61 29.86
CA ILE A 205 -5.52 -16.46 29.18
C ILE A 205 -5.32 -17.75 29.97
N GLN A 206 -5.32 -18.88 29.26
CA GLN A 206 -5.04 -20.20 29.81
C GLN A 206 -3.92 -20.86 28.99
N PHE A 207 -3.01 -21.52 29.70
CA PHE A 207 -1.89 -22.27 29.12
C PHE A 207 -2.04 -23.77 29.41
N PRO A 208 -2.85 -24.51 28.65
CA PRO A 208 -2.79 -25.97 28.65
C PRO A 208 -1.38 -26.47 28.26
N PRO A 209 -0.94 -27.65 28.72
CA PRO A 209 0.40 -28.18 28.43
C PRO A 209 0.77 -28.28 26.95
N GLU A 210 -0.21 -28.41 26.05
CA GLU A 210 -0.03 -28.45 24.59
C GLU A 210 -0.95 -27.44 23.88
N GLY A 211 -1.35 -26.36 24.53
CA GLY A 211 -2.35 -25.46 23.96
C GLY A 211 -2.27 -24.05 24.50
N ILE A 212 -2.98 -23.15 23.82
CA ILE A 212 -3.17 -21.77 24.27
C ILE A 212 -4.61 -21.37 24.05
N ILE A 213 -5.18 -20.65 25.04
CA ILE A 213 -6.50 -20.05 24.94
C ILE A 213 -6.38 -18.60 25.41
N VAL A 214 -6.75 -17.67 24.55
CA VAL A 214 -6.83 -16.23 24.80
C VAL A 214 -8.25 -15.80 24.50
N ALA A 215 -8.99 -15.37 25.51
CA ALA A 215 -10.38 -14.94 25.39
C ALA A 215 -10.60 -13.58 26.04
N LEU A 216 -11.52 -12.81 25.45
CA LEU A 216 -12.05 -11.60 26.05
C LEU A 216 -13.36 -11.92 26.77
N LYS A 217 -13.61 -11.24 27.89
CA LYS A 217 -14.82 -11.43 28.70
C LYS A 217 -16.08 -11.19 27.86
N ASN A 218 -16.98 -12.18 27.83
CA ASN A 218 -18.22 -12.19 27.05
C ASN A 218 -18.06 -12.20 25.51
N GLN A 219 -16.89 -12.60 24.98
CA GLN A 219 -16.65 -12.75 23.54
C GLN A 219 -16.10 -14.13 23.20
N SER A 220 -16.10 -14.48 21.90
CA SER A 220 -15.42 -15.68 21.40
C SER A 220 -13.90 -15.59 21.63
N PRO A 221 -13.21 -16.72 21.87
CA PRO A 221 -11.77 -16.73 22.06
C PRO A 221 -11.05 -16.14 20.84
N LEU A 222 -10.14 -15.19 21.12
CA LEU A 222 -9.35 -14.47 20.14
C LEU A 222 -8.27 -15.36 19.53
N LEU A 223 -7.71 -16.26 20.35
CA LEU A 223 -6.75 -17.27 19.93
C LEU A 223 -7.02 -18.54 20.74
N GLU A 224 -7.35 -19.63 20.08
CA GLU A 224 -7.53 -20.94 20.70
C GLU A 224 -6.96 -22.00 19.78
N GLY A 225 -6.12 -22.88 20.32
CA GLY A 225 -5.64 -24.01 19.54
C GLY A 225 -4.57 -24.85 20.23
N LYS A 226 -4.28 -25.99 19.60
CA LYS A 226 -3.21 -26.89 20.00
C LYS A 226 -1.87 -26.36 19.49
N LEU A 227 -0.93 -26.15 20.40
CA LEU A 227 0.44 -25.73 20.08
C LEU A 227 1.21 -26.88 19.40
N TYR A 228 2.23 -26.52 18.63
CA TYR A 228 3.04 -27.51 17.90
C TYR A 228 3.76 -28.51 18.83
N SER A 229 4.20 -28.07 20.01
CA SER A 229 4.81 -28.94 21.03
C SER A 229 4.40 -28.54 22.45
N SER A 230 4.82 -29.34 23.43
CA SER A 230 4.59 -29.10 24.85
C SER A 230 5.28 -27.83 25.35
N ILE A 231 4.58 -27.10 26.22
CA ILE A 231 5.06 -25.86 26.83
C ILE A 231 5.19 -26.00 28.34
N ASP A 232 6.09 -25.20 28.92
CA ASP A 232 6.14 -25.02 30.35
C ASP A 232 5.09 -23.99 30.79
N HIS A 233 3.87 -24.47 31.00
CA HIS A 233 2.73 -23.65 31.40
C HIS A 233 2.93 -22.85 32.69
N GLU A 234 3.81 -23.26 33.61
CA GLU A 234 4.10 -22.52 34.84
C GLU A 234 4.98 -21.29 34.59
N SER A 235 5.81 -21.33 33.55
CA SER A 235 6.74 -20.26 33.16
C SER A 235 6.19 -19.34 32.08
N CYS A 236 4.99 -19.61 31.54
CA CYS A 236 4.34 -18.76 30.54
C CYS A 236 3.77 -17.49 31.19
N THR A 237 4.01 -16.34 30.56
CA THR A 237 3.56 -15.04 31.07
C THR A 237 2.92 -14.21 29.97
N TRP A 238 2.16 -13.18 30.35
CA TRP A 238 1.56 -12.26 29.40
C TRP A 238 1.52 -10.84 29.99
N ILE A 239 1.64 -9.85 29.11
CA ILE A 239 1.62 -8.43 29.46
C ILE A 239 0.84 -7.64 28.41
N ILE A 240 0.20 -6.56 28.85
CA ILE A 240 -0.39 -5.56 27.95
C ILE A 240 0.63 -4.42 27.82
N ARG A 241 0.97 -4.03 26.59
CA ARG A 241 1.85 -2.88 26.35
C ARG A 241 1.02 -1.60 26.27
N ASP A 242 1.19 -0.70 27.24
CA ASP A 242 0.40 0.52 27.46
C ASP A 242 0.32 1.49 26.25
N ASN A 243 1.28 1.43 25.33
CA ASN A 243 1.38 2.41 24.24
C ASN A 243 0.69 1.97 22.94
N ARG A 244 0.18 0.73 22.83
CA ARG A 244 -0.32 0.19 21.54
C ARG A 244 -1.50 -0.78 21.59
N TYR A 245 -2.25 -0.88 22.69
CA TYR A 245 -3.36 -1.86 22.83
C TYR A 245 -2.94 -3.27 22.35
N SER A 246 -1.72 -3.69 22.70
CA SER A 246 -1.13 -4.95 22.21
C SER A 246 -0.88 -5.89 23.38
N LEU A 247 -1.35 -7.12 23.24
CA LEU A 247 -1.15 -8.22 24.16
C LEU A 247 0.07 -9.01 23.72
N GLU A 248 1.08 -9.09 24.58
CA GLU A 248 2.29 -9.86 24.36
C GLU A 248 2.28 -11.06 25.29
N ILE A 249 2.40 -12.26 24.73
CA ILE A 249 2.34 -13.53 25.43
C ILE A 249 3.69 -14.23 25.23
N SER A 250 4.39 -14.48 26.32
CA SER A 250 5.66 -15.20 26.34
C SER A 250 5.42 -16.65 26.77
N ILE A 251 5.74 -17.59 25.88
CA ILE A 251 5.53 -19.02 26.06
C ILE A 251 6.89 -19.70 26.09
N ILE A 252 7.15 -20.52 27.11
CA ILE A 252 8.42 -21.23 27.27
C ILE A 252 8.28 -22.66 26.73
N LYS A 253 9.21 -23.08 25.87
CA LYS A 253 9.24 -24.46 25.34
C LYS A 253 9.67 -25.42 26.45
N LYS A 254 8.99 -26.56 26.56
CA LYS A 254 9.33 -27.56 27.59
C LYS A 254 10.53 -28.42 27.23
N ASP A 255 10.70 -28.71 25.94
CA ASP A 255 11.80 -29.50 25.39
C ASP A 255 12.64 -28.60 24.48
N GLU A 256 13.96 -28.60 24.66
CA GLU A 256 14.90 -28.03 23.70
C GLU A 256 14.78 -28.80 22.37
N GLY A 257 14.31 -28.15 21.32
CA GLY A 257 13.92 -28.81 20.08
C GLY A 257 14.06 -27.92 18.85
N PRO A 258 13.83 -28.47 17.64
CA PRO A 258 13.91 -27.71 16.41
C PRO A 258 12.92 -26.54 16.42
N MET A 259 13.23 -25.49 15.66
CA MET A 259 12.35 -24.34 15.47
C MET A 259 10.96 -24.81 15.02
N TRP A 260 9.92 -24.30 15.67
CA TRP A 260 8.54 -24.64 15.39
C TRP A 260 8.17 -24.11 13.99
N PRO A 261 7.62 -24.94 13.10
CA PRO A 261 7.20 -24.51 11.77
C PRO A 261 5.92 -23.65 11.81
N GLU A 262 5.10 -23.83 12.85
CA GLU A 262 3.85 -23.13 13.10
C GLU A 262 3.61 -22.99 14.61
N LEU A 263 2.86 -21.96 15.03
CA LEU A 263 2.54 -21.77 16.45
C LEU A 263 1.45 -22.73 16.91
N ILE A 264 0.34 -22.75 16.17
CA ILE A 264 -0.84 -23.59 16.40
C ILE A 264 -1.00 -24.50 15.19
N VAL A 265 -1.19 -25.79 15.43
CA VAL A 265 -1.37 -26.79 14.37
C VAL A 265 -2.61 -26.45 13.55
N ASP A 266 -2.46 -26.39 12.23
CA ASP A 266 -3.52 -26.07 11.25
C ASP A 266 -4.09 -24.62 11.35
N ASP A 267 -3.45 -23.70 12.08
CA ASP A 267 -3.87 -22.29 12.12
C ASP A 267 -3.05 -21.41 11.18
N SER A 268 -3.68 -20.94 10.11
CA SER A 268 -3.06 -20.03 9.14
C SER A 268 -3.29 -18.54 9.43
N ARG A 269 -3.85 -18.18 10.59
CA ARG A 269 -4.14 -16.77 10.97
C ARG A 269 -2.92 -16.03 11.54
N GLY A 270 -1.85 -16.75 11.89
CA GLY A 270 -0.63 -16.19 12.47
C GLY A 270 0.48 -15.95 11.45
N GLU A 271 1.21 -14.84 11.59
CA GLU A 271 2.43 -14.57 10.79
C GLU A 271 3.70 -14.68 11.65
N PHE A 272 4.69 -15.43 11.15
CA PHE A 272 6.00 -15.60 11.80
C PHE A 272 6.92 -14.43 11.47
N ILE A 273 7.37 -13.68 12.49
CA ILE A 273 8.30 -12.56 12.32
C ILE A 273 9.69 -12.99 12.79
N MET A 274 10.67 -13.04 11.88
CA MET A 274 12.07 -13.23 12.26
C MET A 274 12.60 -12.04 13.07
N GLY A 275 13.19 -12.32 14.24
CA GLY A 275 13.82 -11.30 15.07
C GLY A 275 15.04 -10.67 14.39
N SER A 276 15.28 -9.38 14.63
CA SER A 276 16.38 -8.61 14.02
C SER A 276 17.76 -9.21 14.27
N SER A 277 17.99 -9.86 15.43
CA SER A 277 19.23 -10.56 15.77
C SER A 277 19.45 -11.82 14.93
N GLN A 278 18.39 -12.56 14.60
CA GLN A 278 18.46 -13.76 13.76
C GLN A 278 18.69 -13.40 12.29
N CYS A 279 18.11 -12.30 11.81
CA CYS A 279 18.44 -11.75 10.49
C CYS A 279 19.93 -11.42 10.35
N SER A 280 20.56 -10.86 11.40
CA SER A 280 21.99 -10.55 11.40
C SER A 280 22.86 -11.82 11.37
N ALA A 281 22.51 -12.85 12.13
CA ALA A 281 23.27 -14.11 12.17
C ALA A 281 23.17 -14.90 10.85
N VAL A 282 22.00 -14.84 10.18
CA VAL A 282 21.83 -15.42 8.84
C VAL A 282 22.62 -14.62 7.81
N ALA A 283 22.59 -13.29 7.87
CA ALA A 283 23.39 -12.42 7.01
C ALA A 283 24.90 -12.67 7.19
N GLU A 284 25.38 -12.86 8.42
CA GLU A 284 26.78 -13.15 8.71
C GLU A 284 27.21 -14.53 8.20
N ARG A 285 26.36 -15.56 8.32
CA ARG A 285 26.64 -16.89 7.74
C ARG A 285 26.60 -16.91 6.21
N LEU A 286 25.84 -16.02 5.60
CA LEU A 286 25.76 -15.83 4.16
C LEU A 286 26.78 -14.82 3.62
N MET A 287 27.56 -14.18 4.49
CA MET A 287 28.54 -13.15 4.12
C MET A 287 29.61 -13.68 3.15
N HIS A 288 30.01 -14.95 3.29
CA HIS A 288 30.96 -15.58 2.35
C HIS A 288 30.36 -15.86 0.96
N LEU A 289 29.03 -15.77 0.81
CA LEU A 289 28.32 -15.90 -0.47
C LEU A 289 27.98 -14.53 -1.06
N THR A 290 28.10 -13.45 -0.30
CA THR A 290 28.01 -12.07 -0.79
C THR A 290 29.41 -11.63 -1.20
N SER A 291 29.61 -11.40 -2.49
CA SER A 291 30.89 -11.20 -3.19
C SER A 291 31.68 -9.94 -2.82
N GLU A 292 31.82 -9.58 -1.54
CA GLU A 292 32.58 -8.40 -1.10
C GLU A 292 34.04 -8.70 -0.74
N GLU A 293 34.43 -9.97 -0.62
CA GLU A 293 35.78 -10.37 -0.16
C GLU A 293 36.65 -11.00 -1.27
N MET A 294 36.71 -10.38 -2.45
CA MET A 294 37.67 -10.76 -3.51
C MET A 294 38.59 -9.62 -3.99
N VAL A 295 38.84 -8.60 -3.16
CA VAL A 295 39.81 -7.53 -3.51
C VAL A 295 41.00 -7.52 -2.56
N GLN A 296 41.83 -8.58 -2.61
CA GLN A 296 43.21 -8.49 -2.13
C GLN A 296 44.16 -8.59 -3.33
N ASN A 297 44.54 -7.43 -3.88
CA ASN A 297 45.55 -7.32 -4.93
C ASN A 297 46.92 -7.81 -4.40
N PRO A 298 47.58 -8.84 -4.98
CA PRO A 298 48.84 -9.38 -4.45
C PRO A 298 50.10 -8.55 -4.81
N HIS A 299 49.97 -7.36 -5.40
CA HIS A 299 51.14 -6.61 -5.88
C HIS A 299 51.06 -5.10 -5.60
N PRO A 300 51.96 -4.55 -4.76
CA PRO A 300 51.87 -3.15 -4.29
C PRO A 300 52.50 -2.11 -5.21
N GLU A 301 52.95 -2.46 -6.43
CA GLU A 301 53.69 -1.52 -7.31
C GLU A 301 53.05 -1.25 -8.68
N LYS A 302 51.76 -1.50 -8.85
CA LYS A 302 51.02 -1.00 -10.02
C LYS A 302 49.83 -0.17 -9.57
N GLU A 303 50.01 1.15 -9.62
CA GLU A 303 48.93 2.14 -9.61
C GLU A 303 48.13 2.03 -10.91
N ASN A 304 47.34 0.96 -11.07
CA ASN A 304 46.16 1.04 -11.89
C ASN A 304 45.03 1.48 -10.94
N PRO A 305 44.41 2.64 -11.13
CA PRO A 305 43.24 2.99 -10.34
C PRO A 305 42.19 1.88 -10.49
N PRO A 306 41.48 1.51 -9.41
CA PRO A 306 40.36 0.59 -9.53
C PRO A 306 39.39 1.19 -10.53
N CYS A 307 38.86 0.34 -11.42
CA CYS A 307 38.03 0.66 -12.58
C CYS A 307 37.32 2.02 -12.50
N ASN A 308 37.47 2.82 -13.56
CA ASN A 308 36.68 4.00 -13.77
C ASN A 308 35.19 3.63 -13.60
N ALA A 309 34.52 4.15 -12.56
CA ALA A 309 33.11 3.88 -12.31
C ALA A 309 32.20 4.41 -13.45
N GLN A 310 32.73 5.23 -14.37
CA GLN A 310 32.04 5.66 -15.59
C GLN A 310 32.12 4.63 -16.73
N GLU A 311 32.91 3.56 -16.59
CA GLU A 311 33.05 2.45 -17.57
C GLU A 311 32.30 1.19 -17.15
N LEU A 312 31.59 1.19 -16.00
CA LEU A 312 30.61 0.16 -15.69
C LEU A 312 29.44 0.31 -16.65
N GLU A 313 29.43 -0.56 -17.66
CA GLU A 313 28.34 -0.75 -18.60
C GLU A 313 27.03 -0.95 -17.82
N GLU A 314 25.96 -0.20 -18.16
CA GLU A 314 24.63 -0.26 -17.53
C GLU A 314 23.96 -1.65 -17.61
N CYS A 315 24.67 -2.66 -18.08
CA CYS A 315 24.18 -4.02 -18.34
C CYS A 315 24.41 -5.01 -17.18
N ASP A 316 25.26 -4.68 -16.19
CA ASP A 316 25.52 -5.54 -15.02
C ASP A 316 24.73 -5.13 -13.76
N ILE A 317 23.87 -4.10 -13.86
CA ILE A 317 22.92 -3.80 -12.79
C ILE A 317 21.85 -4.91 -12.83
N PHE A 318 21.98 -5.89 -11.95
CA PHE A 318 20.85 -6.75 -11.61
C PHE A 318 19.71 -5.85 -11.16
N LEU A 319 18.64 -5.74 -11.96
CA LEU A 319 17.39 -5.09 -11.55
C LEU A 319 16.80 -5.94 -10.42
N GLU A 320 17.25 -5.73 -9.18
CA GLU A 320 16.58 -6.30 -7.99
C GLU A 320 15.12 -5.83 -7.90
N ASP A 321 14.79 -4.72 -8.57
CA ASP A 321 13.43 -4.21 -8.70
C ASP A 321 12.83 -4.59 -10.07
N SER A 322 12.19 -5.74 -10.17
CA SER A 322 11.34 -6.06 -11.33
C SER A 322 10.21 -5.03 -11.43
N THR A 323 10.15 -4.23 -12.50
CA THR A 323 8.99 -3.37 -12.77
C THR A 323 7.77 -4.23 -12.98
N SER A 324 6.69 -3.95 -12.25
CA SER A 324 5.42 -4.66 -12.42
C SER A 324 4.41 -3.79 -13.17
N LEU A 325 3.65 -4.39 -14.08
CA LEU A 325 2.45 -3.79 -14.65
C LEU A 325 1.23 -4.34 -13.93
N CYS A 326 0.50 -3.48 -13.22
CA CYS A 326 -0.68 -3.85 -12.47
C CYS A 326 -1.94 -3.19 -13.05
N ARG A 327 -3.03 -3.96 -13.19
CA ARG A 327 -4.37 -3.45 -13.51
C ARG A 327 -5.26 -3.47 -12.28
N PHE A 328 -5.66 -2.30 -11.82
CA PHE A 328 -6.54 -2.08 -10.68
C PHE A 328 -7.98 -1.87 -11.13
N ASP A 329 -8.89 -2.73 -10.68
CA ASP A 329 -10.30 -2.59 -11.00
C ASP A 329 -10.99 -1.56 -10.10
N GLY A 330 -11.70 -0.61 -10.71
CA GLY A 330 -12.32 0.51 -10.02
C GLY A 330 -13.60 0.15 -9.25
N ASN A 331 -14.19 -1.03 -9.45
CA ASN A 331 -15.41 -1.44 -8.74
C ASN A 331 -15.06 -2.31 -7.54
N THR A 332 -14.23 -3.33 -7.76
CA THR A 332 -13.80 -4.28 -6.75
C THR A 332 -12.65 -3.78 -5.88
N LEU A 333 -11.95 -2.72 -6.31
CA LEU A 333 -10.76 -2.16 -5.65
C LEU A 333 -9.64 -3.20 -5.46
N LYS A 334 -9.62 -4.21 -6.34
CA LYS A 334 -8.62 -5.29 -6.33
C LYS A 334 -7.73 -5.20 -7.55
N ILE A 335 -6.53 -5.74 -7.40
CA ILE A 335 -5.63 -5.99 -8.51
C ILE A 335 -6.20 -7.18 -9.29
N THR A 336 -6.40 -7.00 -10.59
CA THR A 336 -6.95 -8.04 -11.46
C THR A 336 -5.88 -8.73 -12.30
N HIS A 337 -4.82 -8.00 -12.65
CA HIS A 337 -3.73 -8.51 -13.47
C HIS A 337 -2.42 -7.93 -12.96
N VAL A 338 -1.39 -8.77 -12.90
CA VAL A 338 0.01 -8.41 -12.62
C VAL A 338 0.86 -9.09 -13.66
N VAL A 339 1.70 -8.33 -14.38
CA VAL A 339 2.65 -8.83 -15.38
C VAL A 339 4.06 -8.42 -14.99
#